data_AF-A0A401VUU3-F1
#
_entry.id   AF-A0A401VUU3-F1
#
_cell.length_a   1.000
_cell.length_b   1.000
_cell.length_c   1.000
_cell.angle_alpha   90.00
_cell.angle_beta   90.00
_cell.angle_gamma   90.00
#
_symmetry.space_group_name_H-M   'P 1'
#
loop_
_entity.id
_entity.type
_entity.pdbx_description
1 polymer ?
#
loop_
_entity_poly.entity_id
_entity_poly.type
_entity_poly.pdbx_seq_one_letter_code
_entity_poly.pdbx_strand_id
1 'polypeptide(L)'
;MSISLPPEPCPPVPRRSTVRVRDQQVVIECPPWCVTAHEDASDALLDDVVHESAPTALSVPSSSSDQERVLIVRLVQWPFADQESDRRVSLSLEIAEDSDVVQLDASLASSVAKGMEEHAARLRKLAEVVTS
;
A
#
# COMPACT_ATOMS: atom_id res chain seq x y z
N MET A 1 -30.43 -2.26 -24.84
CA MET A 1 -29.56 -1.08 -24.65
C MET A 1 -28.23 -1.60 -24.12
N SER A 2 -27.19 -1.60 -24.94
CA SER A 2 -25.85 -2.06 -24.53
C SER A 2 -25.10 -0.86 -23.94
N ILE A 3 -24.68 -0.98 -22.69
CA ILE A 3 -23.83 0.01 -22.02
C ILE A 3 -22.41 -0.26 -22.49
N SER A 4 -21.84 0.62 -23.31
CA SER A 4 -20.40 0.63 -23.58
C SER A 4 -19.69 1.04 -22.31
N LEU A 5 -18.91 0.12 -21.74
CA LEU A 5 -17.93 0.45 -20.71
C LEU A 5 -16.91 1.44 -21.29
N PRO A 6 -16.47 2.44 -20.51
CA PRO A 6 -15.37 3.30 -20.93
C PRO A 6 -14.11 2.45 -21.18
N PRO A 7 -13.23 2.84 -22.12
CA PRO A 7 -11.97 2.13 -22.32
C PRO A 7 -11.19 2.14 -21.01
N GLU A 8 -10.71 0.97 -20.60
CA GLU A 8 -9.81 0.86 -19.44
C GLU A 8 -8.64 1.84 -19.64
N PRO A 9 -8.31 2.67 -18.64
CA PRO A 9 -7.16 3.56 -18.76
C PRO A 9 -5.92 2.71 -19.02
N CYS A 10 -5.13 3.06 -20.04
CA CYS A 10 -3.84 2.42 -20.29
C CYS A 10 -3.05 2.34 -18.97
N PRO A 11 -2.44 1.19 -18.64
CA PRO A 11 -1.61 1.11 -17.45
C PRO A 11 -0.53 2.19 -17.58
N PRO A 12 -0.28 2.99 -16.52
CA PRO A 12 0.69 4.06 -16.64
C PRO A 12 2.05 3.47 -17.03
N VAL A 13 2.80 4.18 -17.87
CA VAL A 13 4.11 3.72 -18.34
C VAL A 13 5.08 3.76 -17.15
N PRO A 14 6.01 2.79 -17.02
CA PRO A 14 7.06 2.86 -16.01
C PRO A 14 7.80 4.21 -16.04
N ARG A 15 7.98 4.83 -14.87
CA ARG A 15 8.68 6.10 -14.72
C ARG A 15 10.15 5.82 -14.42
N ARG A 16 11.08 6.55 -15.03
CA ARG A 16 12.49 6.48 -14.63
C ARG A 16 12.78 7.48 -13.53
N SER A 17 13.52 7.06 -12.51
CA SER A 17 13.98 7.92 -11.41
C SER A 17 15.48 7.77 -11.21
N THR A 18 16.13 8.84 -10.76
CA THR A 18 17.55 8.79 -10.38
C THR A 18 17.64 8.68 -8.86
N VAL A 19 18.32 7.68 -8.36
CA VAL A 19 18.62 7.47 -6.93
C VAL A 19 20.09 7.69 -6.68
N ARG A 20 20.44 8.16 -5.49
CA ARG A 20 21.85 8.24 -5.04
C ARG A 20 22.16 7.07 -4.14
N VAL A 21 23.11 6.23 -4.57
CA VAL A 21 23.60 5.07 -3.83
C VAL A 21 25.10 5.22 -3.65
N ARG A 22 25.59 5.34 -2.42
CA ARG A 22 27.03 5.53 -2.12
C ARG A 22 27.70 6.60 -2.98
N ASP A 23 27.08 7.78 -3.07
CA ASP A 23 27.49 8.93 -3.88
C ASP A 23 27.49 8.72 -5.41
N GLN A 24 26.99 7.57 -5.90
CA GLN A 24 26.78 7.32 -7.32
C GLN A 24 25.31 7.52 -7.70
N GLN A 25 25.08 8.08 -8.88
CA GLN A 25 23.75 8.20 -9.45
C GLN A 25 23.40 6.95 -10.24
N VAL A 26 22.29 6.31 -9.89
CA VAL A 26 21.77 5.13 -10.58
C VAL A 26 20.37 5.45 -11.09
N VAL A 27 20.07 5.08 -12.33
CA VAL A 27 18.73 5.21 -12.90
C VAL A 27 17.98 3.91 -12.66
N ILE A 28 16.82 4.00 -12.03
CA ILE A 28 15.91 2.88 -11.76
C ILE A 28 14.59 3.04 -12.52
N GLU A 29 13.90 1.94 -12.74
CA GLU A 29 12.55 1.93 -13.30
C GLU A 29 11.53 1.78 -12.17
N CYS A 30 10.73 2.81 -11.98
CA CYS A 30 9.62 2.81 -11.05
C CYS A 30 8.37 2.26 -11.73
N PRO A 31 7.69 1.27 -11.12
CA PRO A 31 6.41 0.83 -11.60
C PRO A 31 5.38 1.95 -11.50
N PRO A 32 4.30 1.90 -12.30
CA PRO A 32 3.35 3.01 -12.41
C PRO A 32 2.59 3.34 -11.13
N TRP A 33 2.53 2.40 -10.19
CA TRP A 33 1.91 2.59 -8.88
C TRP A 33 2.85 3.21 -7.85
N CYS A 34 4.15 3.32 -8.13
CA CYS A 34 5.14 3.84 -7.20
C CYS A 34 5.03 5.37 -7.08
N VAL A 35 4.77 5.85 -5.87
CA VAL A 35 4.68 7.29 -5.55
C VAL A 35 5.91 7.82 -4.82
N THR A 36 6.86 6.95 -4.48
CA THR A 36 8.11 7.31 -3.80
C THR A 36 8.92 8.32 -4.63
N ALA A 37 9.33 9.42 -3.98
CA ALA A 37 10.20 10.45 -4.54
C ALA A 37 11.68 10.04 -4.41
N HIS A 38 12.09 9.08 -5.23
CA HIS A 38 13.44 8.50 -5.26
C HIS A 38 14.58 9.52 -5.47
N GLU A 39 14.29 10.67 -6.07
CA GLU A 39 15.28 11.73 -6.33
C GLU A 39 15.70 12.51 -5.07
N ASP A 40 14.85 12.52 -4.05
CA ASP A 40 15.11 13.17 -2.76
C ASP A 40 15.69 12.19 -1.73
N ALA A 41 15.68 10.89 -2.03
CA ALA A 41 16.21 9.84 -1.19
C ALA A 41 17.74 9.68 -1.39
N SER A 42 18.45 9.49 -0.29
CA SER A 42 19.87 9.12 -0.29
C SER A 42 19.99 7.74 0.35
N ASP A 43 19.85 6.71 -0.48
CA ASP A 43 19.91 5.32 -0.02
C ASP A 43 21.37 4.88 0.21
N ALA A 44 21.60 4.13 1.29
CA ALA A 44 22.94 3.67 1.64
C ALA A 44 23.38 2.52 0.71
N LEU A 45 22.43 1.67 0.31
CA LEU A 45 22.61 0.51 -0.56
C LEU A 45 21.51 0.47 -1.63
N LEU A 46 21.80 -0.20 -2.74
CA LEU A 46 20.79 -0.41 -3.79
C LEU A 46 19.63 -1.30 -3.29
N ASP A 47 19.90 -2.19 -2.34
CA ASP A 47 18.92 -3.04 -1.65
C ASP A 47 17.88 -2.21 -0.86
N ASP A 48 18.27 -1.04 -0.35
CA ASP A 48 17.36 -0.17 0.41
C ASP A 48 16.31 0.52 -0.48
N VAL A 49 16.48 0.49 -1.80
CA VAL A 49 15.54 1.10 -2.74
C VAL A 49 14.20 0.35 -2.67
N VAL A 50 13.16 1.08 -2.27
CA VAL A 50 11.80 0.54 -2.13
C VAL A 50 10.80 1.29 -3.01
N HIS A 51 9.97 0.54 -3.72
CA HIS A 51 8.80 1.10 -4.37
C HIS A 51 7.60 0.98 -3.45
N GLU A 52 6.94 2.10 -3.15
CA GLU A 52 5.69 2.12 -2.39
C GLU A 52 4.57 2.77 -3.21
N SER A 53 3.35 2.22 -3.12
CA SER A 53 2.15 2.91 -3.58
C SER A 53 1.67 3.96 -2.59
N ALA A 54 0.75 4.83 -3.03
CA ALA A 54 0.00 5.66 -2.11
C ALA A 54 -0.70 4.77 -1.06
N PRO A 55 -0.67 5.15 0.23
CA PRO A 55 -1.34 4.38 1.28
C PRO A 55 -2.85 4.53 1.17
N THR A 56 -3.56 3.43 1.39
CA THR A 56 -5.01 3.41 1.63
C THR A 56 -5.24 3.17 3.12
N ALA A 57 -5.86 4.13 3.80
CA ALA A 57 -6.07 4.07 5.24
C ALA A 57 -7.56 3.90 5.59
N LEU A 58 -7.87 2.97 6.50
CA LEU A 58 -9.13 2.94 7.23
C LEU A 58 -9.02 3.88 8.43
N SER A 59 -9.93 4.86 8.51
CA SER A 59 -10.02 5.80 9.62
C SER A 59 -11.32 5.60 10.40
N VAL A 60 -11.25 5.78 11.71
CA VAL A 60 -12.41 5.71 12.62
C VAL A 60 -12.46 6.97 13.48
N PRO A 61 -13.63 7.41 13.96
CA PRO A 61 -13.72 8.50 14.93
C PRO A 61 -12.94 8.15 16.20
N SER A 62 -12.20 9.11 16.76
CA SER A 62 -11.46 8.96 18.01
C SER A 62 -11.86 10.05 19.00
N SER A 63 -11.52 9.86 20.28
CA SER A 63 -11.82 10.84 21.33
C SER A 63 -10.80 11.97 21.40
N SER A 64 -9.57 11.72 20.91
CA SER A 64 -8.44 12.65 20.91
C SER A 64 -8.29 13.40 19.58
N SER A 65 -8.85 12.88 18.50
CA SER A 65 -8.79 13.44 17.14
C SER A 65 -10.10 13.16 16.40
N ASP A 66 -10.46 14.03 15.44
CA ASP A 66 -11.69 13.86 14.66
C ASP A 66 -11.71 12.52 13.90
N GLN A 67 -10.55 12.01 13.51
CA GLN A 67 -10.36 10.71 12.86
C GLN A 67 -8.97 10.14 13.19
N GLU A 68 -8.94 8.86 13.58
CA GLU A 68 -7.73 8.08 13.82
C GLU A 68 -7.60 7.00 12.75
N ARG A 69 -6.43 6.91 12.12
CA ARG A 69 -6.12 5.83 11.17
C ARG A 69 -5.87 4.58 12.00
N VAL A 70 -6.48 3.46 11.63
CA VAL A 70 -6.33 2.19 12.38
C VAL A 70 -5.70 1.08 11.54
N LEU A 71 -5.84 1.19 10.22
CA LEU A 71 -5.29 0.23 9.28
C LEU A 71 -4.77 0.98 8.07
N ILE A 72 -3.52 0.74 7.67
CA ILE A 72 -2.90 1.34 6.50
C ILE A 72 -2.41 0.20 5.60
N VAL A 73 -2.82 0.21 4.34
CA VAL A 73 -2.34 -0.74 3.32
C VAL A 73 -1.69 -0.03 2.16
N ARG A 74 -0.62 -0.62 1.63
CA ARG A 74 0.10 -0.12 0.46
C ARG A 74 0.78 -1.27 -0.29
N LEU A 75 0.99 -1.12 -1.59
CA LEU A 75 1.87 -2.01 -2.34
C LEU A 75 3.32 -1.66 -2.02
N VAL A 76 4.14 -2.68 -1.81
CA VAL A 76 5.58 -2.52 -1.57
C VAL A 76 6.38 -3.51 -2.41
N GLN A 77 7.57 -3.09 -2.83
CA GLN A 77 8.54 -3.93 -3.53
C GLN A 77 9.96 -3.45 -3.27
N TRP A 78 10.88 -4.36 -2.94
CA TRP A 78 12.33 -4.11 -2.92
C TRP A 78 12.99 -4.74 -4.15
N PRO A 79 13.01 -4.05 -5.32
CA PRO A 79 13.43 -4.66 -6.58
C PRO A 79 14.86 -5.22 -6.59
N PHE A 80 15.73 -4.73 -5.70
CA PHE A 80 17.13 -5.12 -5.62
C PHE A 80 17.47 -5.96 -4.40
N ALA A 81 16.46 -6.45 -3.68
CA ALA A 81 16.67 -7.30 -2.50
C ALA A 81 17.53 -8.52 -2.80
N ASP A 82 18.35 -8.95 -1.85
CA ASP A 82 19.22 -10.11 -2.04
C ASP A 82 18.41 -11.40 -2.27
N GLN A 83 17.29 -11.57 -1.55
CA GLN A 83 16.39 -12.71 -1.68
C GLN A 83 15.35 -12.49 -2.78
N GLU A 84 15.13 -13.49 -3.62
CA GLU A 84 14.14 -13.42 -4.71
C GLU A 84 12.70 -13.26 -4.19
N SER A 85 12.39 -13.82 -3.02
CA SER A 85 11.08 -13.65 -2.37
C SER A 85 10.76 -12.19 -2.10
N ASP A 86 11.77 -11.40 -1.75
CA ASP A 86 11.63 -10.03 -1.25
C ASP A 86 11.57 -9.02 -2.40
N ARG A 87 11.98 -9.44 -3.60
CA ARG A 87 11.82 -8.69 -4.86
C ARG A 87 10.40 -8.69 -5.40
N ARG A 88 9.52 -9.54 -4.87
CA ARG A 88 8.13 -9.63 -5.33
C ARG A 88 7.33 -8.46 -4.78
N VAL A 89 6.31 -8.06 -5.53
CA VAL A 89 5.33 -7.09 -5.04
C VAL A 89 4.47 -7.76 -3.97
N SER A 90 4.37 -7.13 -2.80
CA SER A 90 3.50 -7.55 -1.71
C SER A 90 2.59 -6.40 -1.26
N LEU A 91 1.57 -6.74 -0.47
CA LEU A 91 0.80 -5.74 0.27
C LEU A 91 1.37 -5.62 1.68
N SER A 92 1.80 -4.44 2.06
CA SER A 92 2.12 -4.14 3.45
C SER A 92 0.87 -3.71 4.19
N LEU A 93 0.63 -4.34 5.33
CA LEU A 93 -0.42 -4.01 6.28
C LEU A 93 0.22 -3.47 7.56
N GLU A 94 -0.14 -2.24 7.90
CA GLU A 94 0.29 -1.57 9.12
C GLU A 94 -0.96 -1.31 9.98
N ILE A 95 -0.88 -1.68 11.25
CA ILE A 95 -1.88 -1.35 12.26
C ILE A 95 -1.37 -0.12 12.98
N ALA A 96 -2.23 0.88 13.16
CA ALA A 96 -1.78 2.11 13.81
C ALA A 96 -1.30 1.84 15.24
N GLU A 97 -0.22 2.52 15.62
CA GLU A 97 0.53 2.31 16.87
C GLU A 97 1.31 0.98 16.97
N ASP A 98 1.22 0.10 15.98
CA ASP A 98 2.10 -1.06 15.83
C ASP A 98 3.30 -0.69 14.95
N SER A 99 4.50 -1.02 15.41
CA SER A 99 5.73 -0.80 14.63
C SER A 99 5.94 -1.89 13.57
N ASP A 100 5.27 -3.04 13.71
CA ASP A 100 5.53 -4.21 12.90
C ASP A 100 4.59 -4.25 11.69
N VAL A 101 5.18 -4.08 10.50
CA VAL A 101 4.47 -4.19 9.23
C VAL A 101 4.36 -5.65 8.83
N VAL A 102 3.15 -6.09 8.51
CA VAL A 102 2.89 -7.45 8.02
C VAL A 102 2.86 -7.44 6.49
N GLN A 103 3.68 -8.27 5.86
CA GLN A 103 3.61 -8.51 4.43
C GLN A 103 2.56 -9.56 4.10
N LEU A 104 1.63 -9.21 3.23
CA LEU A 104 0.54 -10.05 2.77
C LEU A 104 0.77 -10.43 1.31
N ASP A 105 0.62 -11.71 1.00
CA ASP A 105 0.39 -12.15 -0.37
C ASP A 105 -1.07 -11.87 -0.79
N ALA A 106 -1.38 -12.11 -2.06
CA ALA A 106 -2.71 -11.84 -2.62
C ALA A 106 -3.84 -12.67 -1.95
N SER A 107 -3.54 -13.90 -1.53
CA SER A 107 -4.52 -14.80 -0.90
C SER A 107 -4.86 -14.31 0.51
N LEU A 108 -3.83 -13.96 1.28
CA LEU A 108 -3.98 -13.45 2.63
C LEU A 108 -4.64 -12.07 2.62
N ALA A 109 -4.25 -11.18 1.70
CA ALA A 109 -4.89 -9.89 1.52
C ALA A 109 -6.40 -10.02 1.19
N SER A 110 -6.76 -10.95 0.30
CA SER A 110 -8.16 -11.23 -0.02
C SER A 110 -8.94 -11.76 1.19
N SER A 111 -8.28 -12.58 2.02
CA SER A 111 -8.88 -13.10 3.26
C SER A 111 -9.09 -12.00 4.30
N VAL A 112 -8.13 -11.08 4.46
CA VAL A 112 -8.26 -9.91 5.33
C VAL A 112 -9.41 -9.02 4.86
N ALA A 113 -9.48 -8.71 3.56
CA ALA A 113 -10.55 -7.89 2.99
C ALA A 113 -11.94 -8.49 3.27
N LYS A 114 -12.11 -9.81 3.09
CA LYS A 114 -13.35 -10.50 3.45
C LYS A 114 -13.68 -10.37 4.94
N GLY A 115 -12.69 -10.53 5.81
CA GLY A 115 -12.87 -10.33 7.25
C GLY A 115 -13.35 -8.92 7.61
N MET A 116 -12.85 -7.89 6.90
CA MET A 116 -13.30 -6.51 7.05
C MET A 116 -14.74 -6.30 6.60
N GLU A 117 -15.15 -6.91 5.48
CA GLU A 117 -16.54 -6.86 4.99
C GLU A 117 -17.51 -7.49 5.99
N GLU A 118 -17.15 -8.66 6.53
CA GLU A 118 -17.94 -9.33 7.56
C GLU A 118 -18.03 -8.51 8.85
N HIS A 119 -16.94 -7.85 9.25
CA HIS A 119 -16.93 -6.95 10.39
C HIS A 119 -17.86 -5.75 10.15
N ALA A 120 -17.77 -5.11 8.98
CA ALA A 120 -18.65 -4.00 8.62
C ALA A 120 -20.14 -4.41 8.63
N ALA A 121 -20.46 -5.62 8.15
CA ALA A 121 -21.82 -6.15 8.20
C ALA A 121 -22.33 -6.34 9.65
N ARG A 122 -21.47 -6.82 10.55
CA ARG A 122 -21.81 -6.92 11.99
C ARG A 122 -22.02 -5.55 12.62
N LEU A 123 -21.17 -4.57 12.33
CA LEU A 123 -21.30 -3.21 12.84
C LEU A 123 -22.64 -2.57 12.42
N ARG A 124 -23.06 -2.73 11.17
CA ARG A 124 -24.36 -2.23 10.70
C ARG A 124 -25.54 -2.82 11.47
N LYS A 125 -25.51 -4.14 11.74
CA LYS A 125 -26.54 -4.80 12.57
C LYS A 125 -26.58 -4.27 14.00
N LEU A 126 -25.43 -3.97 14.59
CA LEU A 126 -25.37 -3.36 15.92
C LEU A 126 -25.91 -1.92 15.90
N ALA A 127 -25.62 -1.16 14.85
CA ALA A 127 -26.10 0.21 14.71
C ALA A 127 -27.64 0.31 14.68
N GLU A 128 -28.33 -0.70 14.12
CA GLU A 128 -29.80 -0.80 14.15
C GLU A 128 -30.38 -0.85 15.58
N VAL A 129 -29.61 -1.35 16.55
CA VAL A 129 -30.01 -1.39 17.97
C VAL A 129 -29.80 -0.04 18.65
N VAL A 130 -28.78 0.71 18.23
CA VAL A 130 -28.42 2.02 18.82
C VAL A 130 -29.44 3.11 18.47
N THR A 131 -30.19 2.96 17.38
CA THR A 131 -31.23 3.91 16.94
C THR A 131 -32.55 3.83 17.73
N SER A 132 -32.52 3.58 19.05
CA SER A 132 -33.70 3.57 19.93
C SER A 132 -33.92 4.90 20.64
#